data_AF-A0AAD6PYM2-F1
#
_entry.id   AF-A0AAD6PYM2-F1
#
_cell.length_a   1.000
_cell.length_b   1.000
_cell.length_c   1.000
_cell.angle_alpha   90.00
_cell.angle_beta   90.00
_cell.angle_gamma   90.00
#
_symmetry.space_group_name_H-M   'P 1'
#
loop_
_entity.id
_entity.type
_entity.pdbx_description
1 polymer ?
#
loop_
_entity_poly.entity_id
_entity_poly.type
_entity_poly.pdbx_seq_one_letter_code
_entity_poly.pdbx_strand_id
1 'polypeptide(L)'
;MATTLGLLKFPILAQKNNTPFIHSKMPLLSNSSKLDVCKKESHGPRKLFTETIQHLSSSSLSPASLALPFFLDTKDALAVGGEFGILEGRSFALIHPIVMGGLLFYTLWAGYLGWQWRRVRTTQNEISELKRQVKPTPVTPEGTPVEAAPSPVQLKIQQLTEERKELIKGSYRDRHFNAGSILLGFGVFEAIGGGVNTWFRTGKLFPGPHLFAGAGITVLWAAAAALVPAMQKGNETARNLHIALNAINVALFLWQIPTGIDIVFKVFEFTKWP
;
A
#
# COMPACT_ATOMS: atom_id res chain seq x y z
N MET A 1 38.88 -22.73 14.54
CA MET A 1 39.83 -21.92 13.75
C MET A 1 39.07 -20.75 13.15
N ALA A 2 39.50 -19.53 13.43
CA ALA A 2 38.88 -18.27 13.01
C ALA A 2 39.46 -17.79 11.68
N THR A 3 38.65 -17.07 10.88
CA THR A 3 38.97 -15.98 9.89
C THR A 3 37.92 -15.98 8.76
N THR A 4 37.42 -14.89 8.14
CA THR A 4 37.41 -13.43 8.35
C THR A 4 36.39 -12.85 7.34
N LEU A 5 35.63 -11.82 7.74
CA LEU A 5 34.79 -11.00 6.86
C LEU A 5 35.66 -10.05 5.99
N GLY A 6 35.38 -9.98 4.69
CA GLY A 6 35.96 -8.99 3.77
C GLY A 6 35.00 -7.81 3.54
N LEU A 7 35.48 -6.59 3.81
CA LEU A 7 34.75 -5.33 3.63
C LEU A 7 35.56 -4.47 2.63
N LEU A 8 35.00 -4.23 1.44
CA LEU A 8 35.65 -3.46 0.37
C LEU A 8 35.40 -1.96 0.55
N LYS A 9 36.50 -1.19 0.55
CA LYS A 9 36.57 0.28 0.62
C LYS A 9 36.33 0.90 -0.77
N PHE A 10 35.60 2.01 -0.82
CA PHE A 10 35.55 2.93 -1.97
C PHE A 10 36.61 4.04 -1.83
N PRO A 11 37.23 4.53 -2.92
CA PRO A 11 38.15 5.65 -2.85
C PRO A 11 37.44 7.01 -3.01
N ILE A 12 37.83 7.95 -2.15
CA ILE A 12 37.55 9.39 -2.23
C ILE A 12 38.62 10.00 -3.16
N LEU A 13 38.20 10.80 -4.14
CA LEU A 13 39.10 11.63 -4.94
C LEU A 13 38.96 13.09 -4.51
N ALA A 14 40.07 13.70 -4.08
CA ALA A 14 40.17 15.13 -3.78
C ALA A 14 41.38 15.74 -4.50
N GLN A 15 41.19 17.01 -4.87
CA GLN A 15 42.19 18.08 -4.98
C GLN A 15 42.97 18.23 -6.29
N LYS A 16 42.77 19.39 -6.95
CA LYS A 16 43.89 20.27 -7.31
C LYS A 16 43.43 21.72 -7.57
N ASN A 17 43.86 22.63 -6.69
CA ASN A 17 43.92 24.07 -6.94
C ASN A 17 45.12 24.37 -7.84
N ASN A 18 45.01 25.38 -8.72
CA ASN A 18 46.11 26.26 -9.12
C ASN A 18 45.56 27.45 -9.93
N THR A 19 45.62 28.65 -9.34
CA THR A 19 45.64 29.94 -10.04
C THR A 19 47.08 30.29 -10.46
N PRO A 20 47.25 31.12 -11.50
CA PRO A 20 47.86 32.42 -11.23
C PRO A 20 47.21 33.62 -11.94
N PHE A 21 47.46 34.77 -11.33
CA PHE A 21 47.17 36.16 -11.69
C PHE A 21 47.49 36.56 -13.15
N ILE A 22 46.77 37.56 -13.68
CA ILE A 22 47.31 38.72 -14.43
C ILE A 22 46.32 39.91 -14.36
N HIS A 23 46.89 41.10 -14.14
CA HIS A 23 46.31 42.44 -14.08
C HIS A 23 45.71 42.94 -15.41
N SER A 24 44.65 43.77 -15.39
CA SER A 24 44.80 45.23 -15.65
C SER A 24 43.47 46.01 -15.70
N LYS A 25 43.48 47.13 -14.94
CA LYS A 25 42.95 48.48 -15.23
C LYS A 25 41.46 48.67 -15.61
N MET A 26 40.70 49.24 -14.66
CA MET A 26 39.63 50.21 -14.97
C MET A 26 40.24 51.58 -15.32
N PRO A 27 39.49 52.41 -16.07
CA PRO A 27 39.26 53.78 -15.60
C PRO A 27 37.77 54.13 -15.50
N LEU A 28 37.56 55.15 -14.66
CA LEU A 28 36.31 55.72 -14.20
C LEU A 28 35.82 56.84 -15.15
N LEU A 29 34.52 57.16 -15.01
CA LEU A 29 33.81 58.43 -15.32
C LEU A 29 33.28 58.67 -16.74
N SER A 30 31.96 58.82 -16.86
CA SER A 30 31.32 60.09 -17.26
C SER A 30 29.78 60.01 -17.26
N ASN A 31 29.18 61.19 -17.14
CA ASN A 31 27.83 61.53 -16.69
C ASN A 31 26.73 61.48 -17.76
N SER A 32 25.49 61.47 -17.25
CA SER A 32 24.28 62.14 -17.77
C SER A 32 23.60 61.60 -19.04
N SER A 33 22.35 61.16 -18.91
CA SER A 33 21.18 61.98 -19.31
C SER A 33 19.87 61.17 -19.17
N LYS A 34 18.82 61.89 -18.79
CA LYS A 34 17.43 61.42 -18.68
C LYS A 34 16.89 60.98 -20.05
N LEU A 35 16.07 59.93 -20.05
CA LEU A 35 14.94 59.82 -20.99
C LEU A 35 13.90 58.82 -20.44
N ASP A 36 12.72 59.35 -20.13
CA ASP A 36 11.49 58.62 -19.86
C ASP A 36 11.11 57.72 -21.04
N VAL A 37 10.90 56.43 -20.79
CA VAL A 37 9.97 55.61 -21.58
C VAL A 37 9.29 54.59 -20.66
N CYS A 38 7.99 54.78 -20.51
CA CYS A 38 7.03 53.82 -19.97
C CYS A 38 7.18 52.45 -20.66
N LYS A 39 7.50 51.40 -19.89
CA LYS A 39 7.36 50.00 -20.32
C LYS A 39 6.58 49.22 -19.28
N LYS A 40 5.36 48.87 -19.66
CA LYS A 40 4.43 47.99 -18.98
C LYS A 40 5.08 46.59 -18.86
N GLU A 41 5.61 46.24 -17.70
CA GLU A 41 6.10 44.87 -17.46
C GLU A 41 4.91 43.97 -17.09
N SER A 42 4.66 43.00 -17.96
CA SER A 42 3.85 41.82 -17.71
C SER A 42 4.47 41.01 -16.58
N HIS A 43 3.84 41.00 -15.39
CA HIS A 43 4.20 40.09 -14.31
C HIS A 43 3.86 38.64 -14.70
N GLY A 44 4.86 37.90 -15.18
CA GLY A 44 4.76 36.47 -15.44
C GLY A 44 4.97 35.62 -14.17
N PRO A 45 4.29 34.48 -14.01
CA PRO A 45 4.31 33.64 -12.81
C PRO A 45 5.65 32.93 -12.53
N ARG A 46 6.67 33.12 -13.39
CA ARG A 46 8.01 32.50 -13.24
C ARG A 46 8.90 33.17 -12.19
N LYS A 47 8.77 34.50 -12.00
CA LYS A 47 9.64 35.24 -11.06
C LYS A 47 9.31 34.89 -9.60
N LEU A 48 8.02 34.72 -9.30
CA LEU A 48 7.51 34.34 -7.98
C LEU A 48 7.99 32.96 -7.55
N PHE A 49 8.07 32.01 -8.50
CA PHE A 49 8.51 30.63 -8.22
C PHE A 49 10.01 30.54 -7.88
N THR A 50 10.83 31.45 -8.39
CA THR A 50 12.29 31.39 -8.22
C THR A 50 12.72 32.07 -6.91
N GLU A 51 12.05 33.16 -6.51
CA GLU A 51 12.28 33.80 -5.21
C GLU A 51 11.84 32.92 -4.03
N THR A 52 10.73 32.18 -4.17
CA THR A 52 10.28 31.25 -3.10
C THR A 52 11.24 30.08 -2.88
N ILE A 53 11.92 29.59 -3.94
CA ILE A 53 12.88 28.48 -3.81
C ILE A 53 14.22 28.95 -3.21
N GLN A 54 14.68 30.17 -3.50
CA GLN A 54 15.95 30.66 -2.96
C GLN A 54 15.88 31.01 -1.47
N HIS A 55 14.71 31.38 -0.94
CA HIS A 55 14.56 31.67 0.50
C HIS A 55 14.40 30.40 1.37
N LEU A 56 14.21 29.22 0.76
CA LEU A 56 14.09 27.95 1.49
C LEU A 56 15.44 27.29 1.81
N SER A 57 16.53 27.78 1.20
CA SER A 57 17.85 27.13 1.26
C SER A 57 18.71 27.49 2.48
N SER A 58 18.27 28.37 3.38
CA SER A 58 19.14 28.92 4.43
C SER A 58 18.57 28.88 5.85
N SER A 59 17.57 28.03 6.13
CA SER A 59 17.07 27.85 7.49
C SER A 59 17.06 26.37 7.87
N SER A 60 17.92 26.00 8.83
CA SER A 60 17.91 24.69 9.48
C SER A 60 16.62 24.53 10.29
N LEU A 61 15.57 24.03 9.63
CA LEU A 61 14.29 23.75 10.25
C LEU A 61 14.37 22.42 11.00
N SER A 62 14.10 22.48 12.31
CA SER A 62 13.89 21.29 13.15
C SER A 62 12.79 20.41 12.54
N PRO A 63 12.95 19.07 12.46
CA PRO A 63 11.94 18.17 11.88
C PRO A 63 10.56 18.24 12.56
N ALA A 64 10.46 18.85 13.74
CA ALA A 64 9.21 19.06 14.45
C ALA A 64 8.33 20.20 13.88
N SER A 65 8.85 21.05 12.98
CA SER A 65 8.14 22.22 12.45
C SER A 65 7.23 21.93 11.26
N LEU A 66 7.32 20.75 10.63
CA LEU A 66 6.50 20.41 9.44
C LEU A 66 5.09 19.91 9.78
N ALA A 67 4.76 19.74 11.06
CA ALA A 67 3.43 19.28 11.49
C ALA A 67 2.46 20.43 11.86
N LEU A 68 2.93 21.69 11.93
CA LEU A 68 2.17 22.77 12.53
C LEU A 68 1.04 23.41 11.68
N PRO A 69 0.95 23.30 10.34
CA PRO A 69 -0.23 23.81 9.63
C PRO A 69 -1.41 22.81 9.61
N PHE A 70 -1.23 21.57 10.08
CA PHE A 70 -2.29 20.54 10.04
C PHE A 70 -3.27 20.61 11.23
N PHE A 71 -3.09 21.55 12.17
CA PHE A 71 -3.91 21.66 13.38
C PHE A 71 -4.62 23.01 13.55
N LEU A 72 -4.59 23.90 12.55
CA LEU A 72 -5.24 25.20 12.66
C LEU A 72 -6.52 25.26 11.79
N ASP A 73 -7.62 25.45 12.53
CA ASP A 73 -8.93 25.95 12.12
C ASP A 73 -9.92 24.96 11.47
N THR A 74 -10.90 24.55 12.28
CA THR A 74 -12.06 23.72 11.93
C THR A 74 -13.33 24.54 11.72
N LYS A 75 -13.22 25.72 11.14
CA LYS A 75 -14.38 26.46 10.63
C LYS A 75 -14.26 26.70 9.12
N ASP A 76 -15.36 26.38 8.46
CA ASP A 76 -15.68 26.56 7.05
C ASP A 76 -14.92 25.66 6.04
N ALA A 77 -15.47 24.45 5.91
CA ALA A 77 -15.33 23.61 4.73
C ALA A 77 -16.42 24.00 3.71
N LEU A 78 -16.27 25.16 3.08
CA LEU A 78 -17.06 25.52 1.91
C LEU A 78 -16.54 24.71 0.72
N ALA A 79 -17.48 24.18 -0.07
CA ALA A 79 -17.16 23.61 -1.37
C ALA A 79 -16.30 24.62 -2.15
N VAL A 80 -15.22 24.16 -2.76
CA VAL A 80 -14.57 24.93 -3.83
C VAL A 80 -15.70 25.41 -4.76
N GLY A 81 -15.68 26.69 -5.15
CA GLY A 81 -16.86 27.42 -5.64
C GLY A 81 -17.40 26.98 -7.01
N GLY A 82 -17.36 25.69 -7.36
CA GLY A 82 -17.72 25.14 -8.67
C GLY A 82 -16.54 24.99 -9.62
N GLU A 83 -15.28 25.13 -9.17
CA GLU A 83 -14.11 25.16 -10.07
C GLU A 83 -13.88 23.83 -10.79
N PHE A 84 -14.14 22.70 -10.12
CA PHE A 84 -14.00 21.36 -10.65
C PHE A 84 -15.33 20.71 -11.06
N GLY A 85 -16.46 21.45 -10.99
CA GLY A 85 -17.76 21.02 -11.48
C GLY A 85 -18.24 19.69 -10.89
N ILE A 86 -18.44 18.67 -11.74
CA ILE A 86 -18.96 17.34 -11.34
C ILE A 86 -18.04 16.65 -10.32
N LEU A 87 -16.74 16.95 -10.31
CA LEU A 87 -15.79 16.35 -9.37
C LEU A 87 -15.96 16.87 -7.93
N GLU A 88 -16.68 17.96 -7.74
CA GLU A 88 -17.07 18.47 -6.41
C GLU A 88 -18.42 17.90 -5.94
N GLY A 89 -19.17 17.31 -6.87
CA GLY A 89 -20.56 16.89 -6.70
C GLY A 89 -20.73 15.65 -5.82
N ARG A 90 -21.97 15.45 -5.38
CA ARG A 90 -22.34 14.34 -4.50
C ARG A 90 -22.11 12.98 -5.15
N SER A 91 -22.41 12.81 -6.44
CA SER A 91 -22.16 11.53 -7.12
C SER A 91 -20.70 11.12 -7.03
N PHE A 92 -19.78 12.05 -7.29
CA PHE A 92 -18.35 11.76 -7.25
C PHE A 92 -17.86 11.51 -5.81
N ALA A 93 -18.42 12.19 -4.82
CA ALA A 93 -18.12 11.96 -3.40
C ALA A 93 -18.56 10.58 -2.89
N LEU A 94 -19.61 10.00 -3.47
CA LEU A 94 -20.15 8.69 -3.08
C LEU A 94 -19.42 7.51 -3.73
N ILE A 95 -18.52 7.73 -4.70
CA ILE A 95 -17.75 6.65 -5.32
C ILE A 95 -16.88 5.93 -4.28
N HIS A 96 -16.09 6.68 -3.51
CA HIS A 96 -15.22 6.14 -2.45
C HIS A 96 -15.98 5.20 -1.49
N PRO A 97 -17.05 5.64 -0.79
CA PRO A 97 -17.74 4.77 0.17
C PRO A 97 -18.40 3.54 -0.47
N ILE A 98 -18.91 3.64 -1.70
CA ILE A 98 -19.47 2.49 -2.43
C ILE A 98 -18.36 1.48 -2.76
N VAL A 99 -17.24 1.96 -3.31
CA VAL A 99 -16.10 1.12 -3.66
C VAL A 99 -15.49 0.48 -2.41
N MET A 100 -15.38 1.22 -1.31
CA MET A 100 -14.87 0.70 -0.03
C MET A 100 -15.74 -0.43 0.52
N GLY A 101 -17.07 -0.32 0.41
CA GLY A 101 -17.97 -1.43 0.72
C GLY A 101 -17.68 -2.66 -0.14
N GLY A 102 -17.53 -2.48 -1.45
CA GLY A 102 -17.17 -3.56 -2.38
C GLY A 102 -15.80 -4.20 -2.07
N LEU A 103 -14.78 -3.38 -1.80
CA LEU A 103 -13.43 -3.83 -1.45
C LEU A 103 -13.39 -4.60 -0.14
N LEU A 104 -14.22 -4.25 0.85
CA LEU A 104 -14.35 -5.02 2.09
C LEU A 104 -14.81 -6.46 1.79
N PHE A 105 -15.92 -6.63 1.05
CA PHE A 105 -16.41 -7.96 0.68
C PHE A 105 -15.39 -8.72 -0.16
N TYR A 106 -14.74 -8.04 -1.11
CA TYR A 106 -13.72 -8.64 -1.96
C TYR A 106 -12.49 -9.07 -1.17
N THR A 107 -12.11 -8.32 -0.13
CA THR A 107 -11.02 -8.67 0.80
C THR A 107 -11.35 -9.94 1.58
N LEU A 108 -12.58 -10.06 2.11
CA LEU A 108 -13.02 -11.28 2.79
C LEU A 108 -13.03 -12.49 1.86
N TRP A 109 -13.49 -12.30 0.62
CA TRP A 109 -13.45 -13.34 -0.40
C TRP A 109 -12.02 -13.75 -0.77
N ALA A 110 -11.10 -12.80 -0.95
CA ALA A 110 -9.69 -13.09 -1.18
C ALA A 110 -9.07 -13.86 0.00
N GLY A 111 -9.44 -13.51 1.24
CA GLY A 111 -9.09 -14.24 2.45
C GLY A 111 -9.57 -15.69 2.43
N TYR A 112 -10.82 -15.93 2.01
CA TYR A 112 -11.36 -17.28 1.82
C TYR A 112 -10.55 -18.08 0.78
N LEU A 113 -10.21 -17.50 -0.37
CA LEU A 113 -9.37 -18.18 -1.37
C LEU A 113 -7.99 -18.56 -0.80
N GLY A 114 -7.38 -17.64 -0.03
CA GLY A 114 -6.10 -17.89 0.65
C GLY A 114 -6.19 -19.02 1.68
N TRP A 115 -7.31 -19.10 2.40
CA TRP A 115 -7.61 -20.20 3.32
C TRP A 115 -7.73 -21.53 2.60
N GLN A 116 -8.48 -21.59 1.49
CA GLN A 116 -8.62 -22.82 0.69
C GLN A 116 -7.27 -23.30 0.16
N TRP A 117 -6.41 -22.38 -0.30
CA TRP A 117 -5.04 -22.71 -0.70
C TRP A 117 -4.18 -23.23 0.47
N ARG A 118 -4.35 -22.68 1.68
CA ARG A 118 -3.71 -23.22 2.88
C ARG A 118 -4.22 -24.64 3.17
N ARG A 119 -5.52 -24.90 3.03
CA ARG A 119 -6.12 -26.22 3.27
C ARG A 119 -5.51 -27.30 2.38
N VAL A 120 -5.30 -27.03 1.09
CA VAL A 120 -4.60 -27.98 0.17
C VAL A 120 -3.27 -28.48 0.74
N ARG A 121 -2.49 -27.60 1.39
CA ARG A 121 -1.18 -27.92 1.96
C ARG A 121 -1.31 -28.65 3.30
N THR A 122 -2.18 -28.17 4.20
CA THR A 122 -2.35 -28.80 5.52
C THR A 122 -2.96 -30.20 5.40
N THR A 123 -3.92 -30.39 4.50
CA THR A 123 -4.51 -31.71 4.23
C THR A 123 -3.47 -32.70 3.71
N GLN A 124 -2.52 -32.25 2.88
CA GLN A 124 -1.41 -33.10 2.45
C GLN A 124 -0.53 -33.54 3.64
N ASN A 125 -0.25 -32.63 4.58
CA ASN A 125 0.54 -32.94 5.77
C ASN A 125 -0.20 -33.95 6.67
N GLU A 126 -1.51 -33.76 6.87
CA GLU A 126 -2.36 -34.70 7.62
C GLU A 126 -2.36 -36.10 6.98
N ILE A 127 -2.49 -36.20 5.65
CA ILE A 127 -2.42 -37.48 4.93
C ILE A 127 -1.07 -38.17 5.14
N SER A 128 0.05 -37.44 5.00
CA SER A 128 1.40 -37.98 5.16
C SER A 128 1.63 -38.50 6.58
N GLU A 129 1.14 -37.77 7.59
CA GLU A 129 1.24 -38.16 8.99
C GLU A 129 0.42 -39.42 9.30
N LEU A 130 -0.83 -39.48 8.84
CA LEU A 130 -1.69 -40.66 9.02
C LEU A 130 -1.10 -41.89 8.33
N LYS A 131 -0.54 -41.73 7.12
CA LYS A 131 0.15 -42.83 6.42
C LYS A 131 1.37 -43.36 7.18
N ARG A 132 2.08 -42.50 7.91
CA ARG A 132 3.21 -42.91 8.77
C ARG A 132 2.74 -43.72 9.99
N GLN A 133 1.53 -43.45 10.49
CA GLN A 133 0.95 -44.17 11.63
C GLN A 133 0.41 -45.55 11.26
N VAL A 134 0.07 -45.78 9.99
CA VAL A 134 -0.29 -47.10 9.47
C VAL A 134 0.99 -47.93 9.32
N LYS A 135 1.24 -48.84 10.28
CA LYS A 135 2.30 -49.86 10.13
C LYS A 135 2.03 -50.70 8.86
N PRO A 136 3.07 -51.14 8.12
CA PRO A 136 2.88 -52.10 7.04
C PRO A 136 2.20 -53.37 7.58
N THR A 137 1.13 -53.81 6.93
CA THR A 137 0.47 -55.08 7.24
C THR A 137 1.52 -56.20 7.15
N PRO A 138 1.68 -57.07 8.17
CA PRO A 138 2.55 -58.23 8.05
C PRO A 138 2.03 -59.10 6.90
N VAL A 139 2.87 -59.34 5.88
CA VAL A 139 2.59 -60.31 4.82
C VAL A 139 2.83 -61.71 5.37
N THR A 140 1.79 -62.54 5.36
CA THR A 140 1.88 -63.99 5.58
C THR A 140 2.62 -64.63 4.39
N PRO A 141 3.36 -65.75 4.56
CA PRO A 141 4.20 -66.35 3.50
C PRO A 141 3.45 -66.76 2.21
N GLU A 142 2.12 -66.80 2.21
CA GLU A 142 1.28 -67.29 1.09
C GLU A 142 0.65 -66.19 0.22
N GLY A 143 0.97 -64.91 0.44
CA GLY A 143 0.68 -63.85 -0.52
C GLY A 143 -0.80 -63.47 -0.71
N THR A 144 -1.72 -64.01 0.09
CA THR A 144 -3.14 -63.62 0.05
C THR A 144 -3.40 -62.44 0.99
N PRO A 145 -3.81 -61.25 0.49
CA PRO A 145 -4.17 -60.12 1.35
C PRO A 145 -5.43 -60.46 2.14
N VAL A 146 -5.35 -60.45 3.48
CA VAL A 146 -6.54 -60.53 4.33
C VAL A 146 -7.33 -59.23 4.13
N GLU A 147 -8.50 -59.33 3.52
CA GLU A 147 -9.45 -58.23 3.33
C GLU A 147 -10.05 -57.84 4.69
N ALA A 148 -9.27 -57.10 5.48
CA ALA A 148 -9.75 -56.44 6.68
C ALA A 148 -10.47 -55.14 6.26
N ALA A 149 -11.68 -54.92 6.79
CA ALA A 149 -12.42 -53.67 6.64
C ALA A 149 -11.48 -52.47 6.86
N PRO A 150 -11.54 -51.41 6.03
CA PRO A 150 -10.60 -50.31 6.11
C PRO A 150 -10.64 -49.74 7.52
N SER A 151 -9.52 -49.78 8.22
CA SER A 151 -9.44 -49.23 9.57
C SER A 151 -9.90 -47.77 9.56
N PRO A 152 -10.43 -47.22 10.67
CA PRO A 152 -10.88 -45.83 10.72
C PRO A 152 -9.85 -44.82 10.18
N VAL A 153 -8.56 -45.14 10.33
CA VAL A 153 -7.43 -44.36 9.79
C VAL A 153 -7.36 -44.44 8.26
N GLN A 154 -7.57 -45.60 7.65
CA GLN A 154 -7.61 -45.75 6.20
C GLN A 154 -8.79 -45.00 5.58
N LEU A 155 -9.98 -45.05 6.22
CA LEU A 155 -11.14 -44.26 5.81
C LEU A 155 -10.85 -42.76 5.87
N LYS A 156 -10.18 -42.29 6.94
CA LYS A 156 -9.79 -40.88 7.06
C LYS A 156 -8.79 -40.45 5.99
N ILE A 157 -7.81 -41.31 5.66
CA ILE A 157 -6.86 -41.05 4.56
C ILE A 157 -7.61 -40.93 3.23
N GLN A 158 -8.57 -41.81 2.95
CA GLN A 158 -9.38 -41.75 1.73
C GLN A 158 -10.18 -40.45 1.68
N GLN A 159 -10.90 -40.10 2.75
CA GLN A 159 -11.67 -38.85 2.83
C GLN A 159 -10.81 -37.61 2.60
N LEU A 160 -9.68 -37.48 3.29
CA LEU A 160 -8.77 -36.34 3.12
C LEU A 160 -8.14 -36.31 1.70
N THR A 161 -7.94 -37.47 1.09
CA THR A 161 -7.43 -37.58 -0.29
C THR A 161 -8.46 -37.06 -1.28
N GLU A 162 -9.74 -37.41 -1.12
CA GLU A 162 -10.82 -36.88 -1.95
C GLU A 162 -11.02 -35.37 -1.71
N GLU A 163 -11.05 -34.92 -0.45
CA GLU A 163 -11.11 -33.49 -0.11
C GLU A 163 -9.97 -32.71 -0.81
N ARG A 164 -8.74 -33.22 -0.74
CA ARG A 164 -7.60 -32.59 -1.40
C ARG A 164 -7.75 -32.55 -2.93
N LYS A 165 -8.28 -33.61 -3.55
CA LYS A 165 -8.54 -33.64 -4.99
C LYS A 165 -9.55 -32.55 -5.38
N GLU A 166 -10.61 -32.39 -4.61
CA GLU A 166 -11.60 -31.32 -4.83
C GLU A 166 -11.00 -29.93 -4.64
N LEU A 167 -10.20 -29.73 -3.58
CA LEU A 167 -9.54 -28.46 -3.34
C LEU A 167 -8.54 -28.08 -4.45
N ILE A 168 -7.82 -29.05 -5.01
CA ILE A 168 -6.90 -28.82 -6.14
C ILE A 168 -7.68 -28.39 -7.40
N LYS A 169 -8.83 -29.00 -7.68
CA LYS A 169 -9.69 -28.60 -8.81
C LYS A 169 -10.14 -27.13 -8.72
N GLY A 170 -10.25 -26.58 -7.50
CA GLY A 170 -10.65 -25.20 -7.28
C GLY A 170 -9.64 -24.12 -7.69
N SER A 171 -8.40 -24.49 -8.02
CA SER A 171 -7.30 -23.59 -8.43
C SER A 171 -7.10 -22.37 -7.51
N TYR A 172 -7.22 -22.59 -6.20
CA TYR A 172 -7.25 -21.51 -5.20
C TYR A 172 -5.95 -20.70 -5.12
N ARG A 173 -4.81 -21.27 -5.50
CA ARG A 173 -3.53 -20.55 -5.57
C ARG A 173 -3.62 -19.38 -6.54
N ASP A 174 -3.99 -19.66 -7.78
CA ASP A 174 -3.98 -18.66 -8.86
C ASP A 174 -5.14 -17.68 -8.68
N ARG A 175 -6.30 -18.16 -8.22
CA ARG A 175 -7.44 -17.30 -7.87
C ARG A 175 -7.10 -16.34 -6.74
N HIS A 176 -6.46 -16.81 -5.66
CA HIS A 176 -6.05 -15.94 -4.56
C HIS A 176 -5.00 -14.92 -5.01
N PHE A 177 -4.02 -15.35 -5.83
CA PHE A 177 -3.01 -14.44 -6.38
C PHE A 177 -3.66 -13.33 -7.23
N ASN A 178 -4.52 -13.69 -8.18
CA ASN A 178 -5.23 -12.73 -9.03
C ASN A 178 -6.14 -11.81 -8.20
N ALA A 179 -6.87 -12.36 -7.24
CA ALA A 179 -7.72 -11.58 -6.34
C ALA A 179 -6.88 -10.56 -5.53
N GLY A 180 -5.74 -11.00 -4.98
CA GLY A 180 -4.80 -10.15 -4.27
C GLY A 180 -4.22 -9.05 -5.16
N SER A 181 -3.86 -9.35 -6.40
CA SER A 181 -3.35 -8.34 -7.36
C SER A 181 -4.40 -7.29 -7.72
N ILE A 182 -5.65 -7.71 -7.95
CA ILE A 182 -6.77 -6.80 -8.21
C ILE A 182 -7.02 -5.91 -6.98
N LEU A 183 -7.08 -6.52 -5.79
CA LEU A 183 -7.30 -5.80 -4.54
C LEU A 183 -6.18 -4.77 -4.29
N LEU A 184 -4.92 -5.15 -4.48
CA LEU A 184 -3.78 -4.25 -4.32
C LEU A 184 -3.86 -3.08 -5.32
N GLY A 185 -4.07 -3.37 -6.61
CA GLY A 185 -4.15 -2.34 -7.64
C GLY A 185 -5.28 -1.35 -7.38
N PHE A 186 -6.52 -1.85 -7.37
CA PHE A 186 -7.70 -1.01 -7.17
C PHE A 186 -7.71 -0.34 -5.80
N GLY A 187 -7.33 -1.05 -4.74
CA GLY A 187 -7.31 -0.51 -3.39
C GLY A 187 -6.31 0.64 -3.22
N VAL A 188 -5.15 0.60 -3.88
CA VAL A 188 -4.19 1.72 -3.86
C VAL A 188 -4.74 2.93 -4.62
N PHE A 189 -5.35 2.73 -5.80
CA PHE A 189 -5.99 3.80 -6.56
C PHE A 189 -7.12 4.45 -5.76
N GLU A 190 -7.91 3.65 -5.07
CA GLU A 190 -8.97 4.09 -4.17
C GLU A 190 -8.38 4.95 -3.05
N ALA A 191 -7.41 4.44 -2.29
CA ALA A 191 -6.88 5.15 -1.12
C ALA A 191 -6.29 6.53 -1.46
N ILE A 192 -5.66 6.65 -2.63
CA ILE A 192 -5.19 7.94 -3.16
C ILE A 192 -6.38 8.78 -3.67
N GLY A 193 -7.27 8.14 -4.43
CA GLY A 193 -8.45 8.75 -5.03
C GLY A 193 -9.39 9.38 -4.02
N GLY A 194 -9.67 8.73 -2.89
CA GLY A 194 -10.51 9.27 -1.82
C GLY A 194 -9.94 10.56 -1.20
N GLY A 195 -8.61 10.62 -1.03
CA GLY A 195 -7.91 11.82 -0.59
C GLY A 195 -8.00 12.96 -1.61
N VAL A 196 -7.75 12.66 -2.88
CA VAL A 196 -7.85 13.62 -3.99
C VAL A 196 -9.28 14.11 -4.18
N ASN A 197 -10.26 13.22 -4.11
CA ASN A 197 -11.68 13.51 -4.17
C ASN A 197 -12.12 14.45 -3.04
N THR A 198 -11.61 14.24 -1.82
CA THR A 198 -11.81 15.19 -0.71
C THR A 198 -11.19 16.54 -1.03
N TRP A 199 -9.95 16.55 -1.52
CA TRP A 199 -9.26 17.79 -1.88
C TRP A 199 -9.98 18.58 -2.98
N PHE A 200 -10.51 17.94 -4.03
CA PHE A 200 -11.31 18.62 -5.04
C PHE A 200 -12.53 19.32 -4.45
N ARG A 201 -13.19 18.71 -3.48
CA ARG A 201 -14.37 19.30 -2.83
C ARG A 201 -14.03 20.46 -1.92
N THR A 202 -12.95 20.37 -1.15
CA THR A 202 -12.75 21.26 0.01
C THR A 202 -11.45 22.05 -0.02
N GLY A 203 -10.61 21.88 -1.04
CA GLY A 203 -9.30 22.51 -1.18
C GLY A 203 -8.24 22.05 -0.16
N LYS A 204 -8.58 21.15 0.76
CA LYS A 204 -7.71 20.62 1.82
C LYS A 204 -8.10 19.19 2.21
N LEU A 205 -7.15 18.42 2.75
CA LEU A 205 -7.44 17.13 3.37
C LEU A 205 -7.82 17.33 4.84
N PHE A 206 -8.71 16.47 5.35
CA PHE A 206 -9.06 16.43 6.77
C PHE A 206 -8.37 15.22 7.42
N PRO A 207 -7.18 15.39 8.03
CA PRO A 207 -6.52 14.30 8.71
C PRO A 207 -7.39 13.82 9.88
N GLY A 208 -7.71 12.53 9.88
CA GLY A 208 -8.57 11.91 10.88
C GLY A 208 -8.43 10.39 10.86
N PRO A 209 -9.06 9.67 11.82
CA PRO A 209 -8.88 8.24 11.99
C PRO A 209 -9.10 7.42 10.71
N HIS A 210 -10.13 7.76 9.93
CA HIS A 210 -10.44 7.08 8.68
C HIS A 210 -9.29 7.18 7.65
N LEU A 211 -8.80 8.40 7.41
CA LEU A 211 -7.71 8.66 6.47
C LEU A 211 -6.42 7.94 6.90
N PHE A 212 -6.04 8.04 8.18
CA PHE A 212 -4.83 7.40 8.69
C PHE A 212 -4.92 5.87 8.67
N ALA A 213 -6.08 5.32 9.03
CA ALA A 213 -6.31 3.88 8.90
C ALA A 213 -6.22 3.44 7.43
N GLY A 214 -6.72 4.24 6.47
CA GLY A 214 -6.67 3.92 5.05
C GLY A 214 -5.25 3.91 4.50
N ALA A 215 -4.44 4.88 4.92
CA ALA A 215 -3.01 4.88 4.63
C ALA A 215 -2.31 3.65 5.24
N GLY A 216 -2.62 3.30 6.49
CA GLY A 216 -2.11 2.10 7.15
C GLY A 216 -2.46 0.81 6.41
N ILE A 217 -3.71 0.68 5.97
CA ILE A 217 -4.19 -0.46 5.17
C ILE A 217 -3.38 -0.59 3.88
N THR A 218 -3.13 0.53 3.20
CA THR A 218 -2.33 0.57 1.97
C THR A 218 -0.91 0.06 2.20
N VAL A 219 -0.27 0.47 3.29
CA VAL A 219 1.04 -0.03 3.70
C VAL A 219 1.00 -1.53 4.01
N LEU A 220 -0.02 -1.99 4.72
CA LEU A 220 -0.19 -3.42 5.04
C LEU A 220 -0.38 -4.27 3.79
N TRP A 221 -1.14 -3.80 2.80
CA TRP A 221 -1.27 -4.48 1.51
C TRP A 221 0.07 -4.57 0.78
N ALA A 222 0.81 -3.48 0.68
CA ALA A 222 2.13 -3.46 0.05
C ALA A 222 3.11 -4.42 0.76
N ALA A 223 3.16 -4.37 2.09
CA ALA A 223 4.01 -5.26 2.90
C ALA A 223 3.61 -6.74 2.73
N ALA A 224 2.32 -7.05 2.74
CA ALA A 224 1.83 -8.41 2.53
C ALA A 224 2.16 -8.93 1.12
N ALA A 225 2.01 -8.09 0.09
CA ALA A 225 2.35 -8.44 -1.30
C ALA A 225 3.87 -8.66 -1.48
N ALA A 226 4.71 -7.88 -0.79
CA ALA A 226 6.17 -8.03 -0.83
C ALA A 226 6.68 -9.38 -0.29
N LEU A 227 5.88 -10.09 0.51
CA LEU A 227 6.21 -11.42 1.03
C LEU A 227 6.04 -12.54 0.00
N VAL A 228 5.31 -12.29 -1.10
CA VAL A 228 4.95 -13.32 -2.09
C VAL A 228 6.15 -14.10 -2.65
N PRO A 229 7.28 -13.46 -3.05
CA PRO A 229 8.44 -14.20 -3.56
C PRO A 229 9.01 -15.21 -2.54
N ALA A 230 9.05 -14.86 -1.26
CA ALA A 230 9.51 -15.76 -0.20
C ALA A 230 8.50 -16.89 0.05
N MET A 231 7.19 -16.58 0.04
CA MET A 231 6.13 -17.58 0.20
C MET A 231 6.10 -18.60 -0.93
N GLN A 232 6.36 -18.18 -2.18
CA GLN A 232 6.46 -19.04 -3.35
C GLN A 232 7.64 -20.02 -3.23
N LYS A 233 8.72 -19.61 -2.57
CA LYS A 233 9.87 -20.46 -2.22
C LYS A 233 9.64 -21.37 -1.00
N GLY A 234 8.43 -21.40 -0.44
CA GLY A 234 8.08 -22.29 0.67
C GLY A 234 8.40 -21.76 2.07
N ASN A 235 8.74 -20.47 2.23
CA ASN A 235 9.01 -19.89 3.54
C ASN A 235 7.72 -19.77 4.37
N GLU A 236 7.59 -20.57 5.43
CA GLU A 236 6.42 -20.57 6.32
C GLU A 236 6.32 -19.32 7.21
N THR A 237 7.45 -18.71 7.61
CA THR A 237 7.45 -17.43 8.35
C THR A 237 6.83 -16.32 7.50
N ALA A 238 7.20 -16.24 6.22
CA ALA A 238 6.61 -15.27 5.30
C ALA A 238 5.10 -15.52 5.10
N ARG A 239 4.66 -16.78 5.05
CA ARG A 239 3.24 -17.14 4.95
C ARG A 239 2.45 -16.72 6.17
N ASN A 240 2.97 -16.99 7.37
CA ASN A 240 2.31 -16.61 8.61
C ASN A 240 2.29 -15.09 8.80
N LEU A 241 3.37 -14.40 8.44
CA LEU A 241 3.42 -12.94 8.46
C LEU A 241 2.43 -12.32 7.48
N HIS A 242 2.34 -12.84 6.24
CA HIS A 242 1.34 -12.40 5.27
C HIS A 242 -0.09 -12.55 5.81
N ILE A 243 -0.40 -13.67 6.47
CA ILE A 243 -1.71 -13.89 7.10
C ILE A 243 -1.96 -12.89 8.25
N ALA A 244 -0.96 -12.68 9.11
CA ALA A 244 -1.08 -11.74 10.23
C ALA A 244 -1.31 -10.30 9.77
N LEU A 245 -0.54 -9.84 8.78
CA LEU A 245 -0.71 -8.51 8.19
C LEU A 245 -2.12 -8.34 7.59
N ASN A 246 -2.62 -9.35 6.87
CA ASN A 246 -3.96 -9.31 6.29
C ASN A 246 -5.09 -9.41 7.32
N ALA A 247 -4.89 -10.12 8.44
CA ALA A 247 -5.84 -10.16 9.54
C ALA A 247 -5.99 -8.78 10.20
N ILE A 248 -4.86 -8.08 10.43
CA ILE A 248 -4.87 -6.69 10.91
C ILE A 248 -5.56 -5.79 9.88
N ASN A 249 -5.29 -5.99 8.59
CA ASN A 249 -5.90 -5.25 7.50
C ASN A 249 -7.43 -5.35 7.51
N VAL A 250 -7.97 -6.57 7.65
CA VAL A 250 -9.42 -6.80 7.77
C VAL A 250 -9.98 -6.12 9.02
N ALA A 251 -9.28 -6.21 10.15
CA ALA A 251 -9.72 -5.54 11.38
C ALA A 251 -9.80 -4.00 11.21
N LEU A 252 -8.80 -3.39 10.57
CA LEU A 252 -8.81 -1.96 10.26
C LEU A 252 -9.93 -1.59 9.28
N PHE A 253 -10.18 -2.41 8.26
CA PHE A 253 -11.29 -2.23 7.32
C PHE A 253 -12.65 -2.23 8.04
N LEU A 254 -12.87 -3.19 8.94
CA LEU A 254 -14.09 -3.27 9.74
C LEU A 254 -14.21 -2.07 10.69
N TRP A 255 -13.10 -1.64 11.28
CA TRP A 255 -13.08 -0.46 12.15
C TRP A 255 -13.38 0.84 11.40
N GLN A 256 -13.06 0.92 10.12
CA GLN A 256 -13.36 2.10 9.31
C GLN A 256 -14.85 2.28 9.01
N ILE A 257 -15.67 1.23 9.08
CA ILE A 257 -17.11 1.29 8.75
C ILE A 257 -17.82 2.45 9.48
N PRO A 258 -17.79 2.56 10.83
CA PRO A 258 -18.46 3.65 11.53
C PRO A 258 -17.91 5.02 11.11
N THR A 259 -16.58 5.18 11.05
CA THR A 259 -15.96 6.46 10.66
C THR A 259 -16.28 6.86 9.22
N GLY A 260 -16.46 5.90 8.31
CA GLY A 260 -16.84 6.12 6.92
C GLY A 260 -18.30 6.56 6.81
N ILE A 261 -19.19 5.97 7.61
CA ILE A 261 -20.60 6.37 7.68
C ILE A 261 -20.72 7.84 8.16
N ASP A 262 -19.94 8.25 9.17
CA ASP A 262 -19.91 9.64 9.63
C ASP A 262 -19.48 10.60 8.51
N ILE A 263 -18.51 10.21 7.68
CA ILE A 263 -18.07 10.99 6.52
C ILE A 263 -19.18 11.05 5.47
N VAL A 264 -19.88 9.95 5.21
CA VAL A 264 -21.02 9.93 4.27
C VAL A 264 -22.09 10.92 4.72
N PHE A 265 -22.44 10.97 6.01
CA PHE A 265 -23.41 11.95 6.50
C PHE A 265 -22.94 13.39 6.28
N LYS A 266 -21.66 13.71 6.51
CA LYS A 266 -21.09 15.02 6.16
C LYS A 266 -21.14 15.31 4.67
N VAL A 267 -20.91 14.31 3.81
CA VAL A 267 -21.08 14.47 2.36
C VAL A 267 -22.52 14.85 2.02
N PHE A 268 -23.52 14.20 2.63
CA PHE A 268 -24.93 14.56 2.43
C PHE A 268 -25.28 15.94 2.97
N GLU A 269 -24.62 16.40 4.03
CA GLU A 269 -24.81 17.73 4.60
C GLU A 269 -24.22 18.84 3.70
N PHE A 270 -23.00 18.65 3.18
CA PHE A 270 -22.22 19.73 2.55
C PHE A 270 -22.15 19.69 1.01
N THR A 271 -22.56 18.61 0.36
CA THR A 271 -22.53 18.50 -1.12
C THR A 271 -23.92 18.61 -1.74
N LYS A 272 -24.00 18.95 -3.03
CA LYS A 272 -25.24 18.92 -3.82
C LYS A 272 -25.09 17.95 -5.01
N TRP A 273 -26.21 17.46 -5.52
CA TRP A 273 -26.26 16.73 -6.79
C TRP A 273 -25.88 17.68 -7.96
N PRO A 274 -25.33 17.18 -9.09
CA PRO A 274 -25.15 15.78 -9.47
C PRO A 274 -24.08 15.07 -8.66
#